data_AF-A0A2X1Q155-F1
#
_entry.id   AF-A0A2X1Q155-F1
#
_cell.length_a   1.000
_cell.length_b   1.000
_cell.length_c   1.000
_cell.angle_alpha   90.00
_cell.angle_beta   90.00
_cell.angle_gamma   90.00
#
_symmetry.space_group_name_H-M   'P 1'
#
loop_
_entity.id
_entity.type
_entity.pdbx_description
1 polymer ?
#
loop_
_entity_poly.entity_id
_entity_poly.type
_entity_poly.pdbx_seq_one_letter_code
_entity_poly.pdbx_strand_id
1 'polypeptide(L)'
;MSARSTTIWHSCFPGKLYSSLREGGKKVFSGVPPIKELLKRTEEHIKGMVVPGTLFEELGFNYIGPVDGHDVLGLITTLKNMRDLKGPQFLHIMTKKGRGYEPAEKDPITFHAVPKFDPSSGCLPKSSGGLPSYSKIFGDWLCETAAKDNKLMAITPAMREGSGMVEFSRKFPDRYFDVAIAEQHAVTFAAGLAIGGYKPIVAIYSTFLQRAYDQVLHDVAIQKLPVLFAIDRAGIVGADGQTHQGAFDLSYLRCIPGNGHYDPER
;
A
#
# COMPACT_ATOMS: atom_id res chain seq x y z
N MET A 1 3.89 -2.38 2.84
CA MET A 1 3.03 -3.49 2.38
C MET A 1 3.73 -4.54 1.47
N SER A 2 4.85 -5.14 1.87
CA SER A 2 5.54 -6.18 1.05
C SER A 2 5.06 -7.63 1.27
N ALA A 3 4.10 -7.90 2.16
CA ALA A 3 3.78 -9.29 2.53
C ALA A 3 2.31 -9.59 2.91
N ARG A 4 1.37 -8.64 2.81
CA ARG A 4 -0.06 -8.91 3.17
C ARG A 4 -1.10 -8.63 2.09
N SER A 5 -0.76 -7.96 0.98
CA SER A 5 -1.64 -7.96 -0.21
C SER A 5 -1.64 -9.30 -0.96
N THR A 6 -0.76 -10.23 -0.59
CA THR A 6 -0.57 -11.51 -1.25
C THR A 6 -1.66 -12.53 -0.95
N THR A 7 -2.54 -12.34 0.03
CA THR A 7 -3.50 -13.40 0.44
C THR A 7 -4.56 -13.71 -0.63
N ILE A 8 -5.06 -12.70 -1.34
CA ILE A 8 -6.03 -12.92 -2.44
C ILE A 8 -5.33 -13.62 -3.63
N TRP A 9 -4.09 -13.24 -3.91
CA TRP A 9 -3.32 -13.73 -5.07
C TRP A 9 -2.59 -15.07 -4.84
N HIS A 10 -2.18 -15.40 -3.61
CA HIS A 10 -1.54 -16.68 -3.25
C HIS A 10 -2.51 -17.86 -3.17
N SER A 11 -3.81 -17.58 -3.07
CA SER A 11 -4.86 -18.62 -3.03
C SER A 11 -5.07 -19.32 -4.39
N CYS A 12 -4.37 -18.89 -5.45
CA CYS A 12 -4.45 -19.40 -6.80
C CYS A 12 -3.62 -20.68 -7.08
N PHE A 13 -3.21 -21.45 -6.07
CA PHE A 13 -2.66 -22.79 -6.33
C PHE A 13 -3.79 -23.81 -6.56
N PRO A 14 -3.91 -24.40 -7.77
CA PRO A 14 -4.89 -25.44 -8.00
C PRO A 14 -4.33 -26.79 -7.56
N GLY A 15 -5.08 -27.48 -6.70
CA GLY A 15 -4.88 -28.92 -6.46
C GLY A 15 -4.98 -29.34 -5.00
N LYS A 16 -6.20 -29.30 -4.41
CA LYS A 16 -6.75 -30.25 -3.41
C LYS A 16 -7.85 -29.68 -2.49
N LEU A 17 -8.10 -28.36 -2.47
CA LEU A 17 -9.10 -27.78 -1.56
C LEU A 17 -10.54 -27.71 -2.13
N TYR A 18 -10.72 -27.89 -3.45
CA TYR A 18 -12.02 -27.74 -4.09
C TYR A 18 -12.98 -28.93 -3.87
N SER A 19 -12.48 -30.09 -3.44
CA SER A 19 -13.28 -31.31 -3.27
C SER A 19 -13.89 -31.49 -1.88
N SER A 20 -13.33 -30.89 -0.81
CA SER A 20 -13.79 -31.14 0.57
C SER A 20 -14.97 -30.28 1.03
N LEU A 21 -15.23 -29.13 0.39
CA LEU A 21 -16.37 -28.26 0.71
C LEU A 21 -17.69 -28.70 0.04
N ARG A 22 -17.62 -29.58 -0.96
CA ARG A 22 -18.80 -30.01 -1.73
C ARG A 22 -19.62 -31.12 -1.05
N GLU A 23 -19.09 -31.80 -0.04
CA GLU A 23 -19.80 -32.88 0.67
C GLU A 23 -20.37 -32.47 2.04
N GLY A 24 -19.88 -31.39 2.66
CA GLY A 24 -20.31 -30.99 4.02
C GLY A 24 -21.61 -30.17 4.11
N GLY A 25 -22.09 -29.58 3.02
CA GLY A 25 -23.18 -28.59 3.04
C GLY A 25 -24.62 -29.13 2.96
N LYS A 26 -24.81 -30.45 2.78
CA LYS A 26 -26.14 -31.02 2.47
C LYS A 26 -27.03 -31.36 3.68
N LYS A 27 -26.67 -31.01 4.91
CA LYS A 27 -27.39 -31.50 6.10
C LYS A 27 -27.95 -30.50 7.11
N VAL A 28 -27.97 -29.20 6.81
CA VAL A 28 -28.62 -28.22 7.71
C VAL A 28 -29.41 -27.22 6.88
N PHE A 29 -30.57 -26.79 7.40
CA PHE A 29 -31.53 -25.81 6.84
C PHE A 29 -32.74 -26.36 6.09
N SER A 30 -33.56 -27.16 6.78
CA SER A 30 -35.01 -27.20 6.58
C SER A 30 -35.68 -26.34 7.66
N GLY A 31 -35.98 -25.05 7.39
CA GLY A 31 -36.78 -24.28 8.36
C GLY A 31 -36.80 -22.74 8.33
N VAL A 32 -36.36 -22.04 7.28
CA VAL A 32 -36.46 -20.56 7.22
C VAL A 32 -36.95 -20.11 5.83
N PRO A 33 -37.84 -19.08 5.70
CA PRO A 33 -38.39 -18.60 4.41
C PRO A 33 -37.29 -18.06 3.46
N PRO A 34 -37.56 -17.86 2.16
CA PRO A 34 -36.53 -17.82 1.13
C PRO A 34 -35.78 -16.48 1.12
N ILE A 35 -34.78 -16.35 1.99
CA ILE A 35 -33.64 -15.42 1.82
C ILE A 35 -32.73 -15.91 0.67
N LYS A 36 -33.11 -17.00 -0.02
CA LYS A 36 -32.35 -17.63 -1.10
C LYS A 36 -31.96 -16.64 -2.20
N GLU A 37 -32.79 -15.67 -2.57
CA GLU A 37 -32.44 -14.73 -3.64
C GLU A 37 -31.42 -13.67 -3.20
N LEU A 38 -31.55 -13.14 -1.98
CA LEU A 38 -30.59 -12.19 -1.41
C LEU A 38 -29.26 -12.88 -1.10
N LEU A 39 -29.30 -14.08 -0.51
CA LEU A 39 -28.12 -14.90 -0.26
C LEU A 39 -27.46 -15.32 -1.57
N LYS A 40 -28.22 -15.72 -2.59
CA LYS A 40 -27.66 -16.13 -3.88
C LYS A 40 -27.04 -14.95 -4.63
N ARG A 41 -27.67 -13.76 -4.61
CA ARG A 41 -27.06 -12.53 -5.15
C ARG A 41 -25.81 -12.10 -4.36
N THR A 42 -25.83 -12.20 -3.04
CA THR A 42 -24.68 -11.87 -2.18
C THR A 42 -23.55 -12.89 -2.36
N GLU A 43 -23.89 -14.16 -2.49
CA GLU A 43 -22.95 -15.26 -2.71
C GLU A 43 -22.36 -15.21 -4.14
N GLU A 44 -23.13 -14.82 -5.15
CA GLU A 44 -22.65 -14.58 -6.52
C GLU A 44 -21.71 -13.36 -6.58
N HIS A 45 -22.04 -12.25 -5.92
CA HIS A 45 -21.15 -11.08 -5.84
C HIS A 45 -19.87 -11.35 -5.04
N ILE A 46 -19.98 -12.08 -3.92
CA ILE A 46 -18.80 -12.45 -3.11
C ILE A 46 -17.94 -13.46 -3.87
N LYS A 47 -18.52 -14.43 -4.58
CA LYS A 47 -17.76 -15.38 -5.42
C LYS A 47 -17.04 -14.69 -6.58
N GLY A 48 -17.67 -13.69 -7.21
CA GLY A 48 -17.07 -12.86 -8.25
C GLY A 48 -15.97 -11.90 -7.75
N MET A 49 -15.88 -11.63 -6.44
CA MET A 49 -14.82 -10.81 -5.85
C MET A 49 -13.57 -11.61 -5.41
N VAL A 50 -13.70 -12.94 -5.28
CA VAL A 50 -12.68 -13.78 -4.63
C VAL A 50 -11.73 -14.44 -5.63
N VAL A 51 -12.04 -14.43 -6.93
CA VAL A 51 -11.12 -14.89 -7.98
C VAL A 51 -10.40 -13.68 -8.58
N PRO A 52 -9.07 -13.56 -8.48
CA PRO A 52 -8.38 -12.36 -8.93
C PRO A 52 -8.53 -12.03 -10.44
N GLY A 53 -8.88 -13.03 -11.27
CA GLY A 53 -9.19 -12.84 -12.69
C GLY A 53 -10.53 -12.14 -12.93
N THR A 54 -11.54 -12.39 -12.10
CA THR A 54 -12.90 -11.90 -12.33
C THR A 54 -13.01 -10.38 -12.14
N LEU A 55 -12.21 -9.77 -11.25
CA LEU A 55 -12.21 -8.31 -11.09
C LEU A 55 -11.87 -7.58 -12.40
N PHE A 56 -10.83 -8.02 -13.11
CA PHE A 56 -10.38 -7.35 -14.33
C PHE A 56 -11.27 -7.66 -15.53
N GLU A 57 -11.87 -8.86 -15.55
CA GLU A 57 -12.90 -9.22 -16.53
C GLU A 57 -14.14 -8.35 -16.37
N GLU A 58 -14.59 -8.10 -15.14
CA GLU A 58 -15.70 -7.16 -14.86
C GLU A 58 -15.38 -5.72 -15.25
N LEU A 59 -14.11 -5.31 -15.21
CA LEU A 59 -13.64 -4.03 -15.75
C LEU A 59 -13.56 -4.00 -17.28
N GLY A 60 -13.89 -5.11 -17.95
CA GLY A 60 -13.94 -5.26 -19.40
C GLY A 60 -12.63 -5.72 -20.04
N PHE A 61 -11.64 -6.16 -19.25
CA PHE A 61 -10.39 -6.70 -19.79
C PHE A 61 -10.52 -8.18 -20.17
N ASN A 62 -9.83 -8.59 -21.22
CA ASN A 62 -9.52 -9.99 -21.42
C ASN A 62 -8.35 -10.39 -20.52
N TYR A 63 -8.62 -11.15 -19.47
CA TYR A 63 -7.62 -11.54 -18.47
C TYR A 63 -6.87 -12.82 -18.87
N ILE A 64 -5.53 -12.75 -18.81
CA ILE A 64 -4.61 -13.83 -19.18
C ILE A 64 -3.59 -14.01 -18.06
N GLY A 65 -3.49 -15.20 -17.48
CA GLY A 65 -2.52 -15.55 -16.43
C GLY A 65 -3.16 -16.11 -15.16
N PRO A 66 -2.42 -16.23 -14.05
CA PRO A 66 -1.01 -15.85 -13.89
C PRO A 66 -0.06 -16.73 -14.73
N VAL A 67 0.99 -16.13 -15.31
CA VAL A 67 2.10 -16.84 -15.99
C VAL A 67 3.43 -16.59 -15.28
N ASP A 68 4.41 -17.48 -15.47
CA ASP A 68 5.77 -17.28 -14.94
C ASP A 68 6.45 -16.11 -15.67
N GLY A 69 6.76 -15.04 -14.92
CA GLY A 69 7.44 -13.86 -15.42
C GLY A 69 8.93 -14.06 -15.68
N HIS A 70 9.49 -15.22 -15.36
CA HIS A 70 10.90 -15.56 -15.63
C HIS A 70 11.09 -16.51 -16.83
N ASP A 71 10.01 -16.99 -17.45
CA ASP A 71 10.07 -17.73 -18.70
C ASP A 71 9.98 -16.77 -19.90
N VAL A 72 11.14 -16.30 -20.36
CA VAL A 72 11.22 -15.35 -21.49
C VAL A 72 10.61 -15.90 -22.78
N LEU A 73 10.73 -17.21 -23.05
CA LEU A 73 10.21 -17.81 -24.28
C LEU A 73 8.68 -17.97 -24.22
N GLY A 74 8.16 -18.36 -23.05
CA GLY A 74 6.73 -18.36 -22.75
C GLY A 74 6.11 -16.97 -22.85
N LEU A 75 6.78 -15.95 -22.32
CA LEU A 75 6.34 -14.55 -22.40
C LEU A 75 6.34 -14.04 -23.85
N ILE A 76 7.37 -14.32 -24.65
CA ILE A 76 7.39 -13.94 -26.08
C ILE A 76 6.19 -14.53 -26.82
N THR A 77 5.90 -15.82 -26.59
CA THR A 77 4.77 -16.51 -27.23
C THR A 77 3.44 -15.90 -26.82
N THR A 78 3.26 -15.67 -25.51
CA THR A 78 2.05 -15.09 -24.94
C THR A 78 1.81 -13.67 -25.47
N LEU A 79 2.84 -12.82 -25.43
CA LEU A 79 2.77 -11.44 -25.93
C LEU A 79 2.49 -11.36 -27.43
N LYS A 80 3.09 -12.25 -28.25
CA LYS A 80 2.80 -12.32 -29.68
C LYS A 80 1.33 -12.63 -29.96
N ASN A 81 0.76 -13.61 -29.27
CA ASN A 81 -0.65 -13.97 -29.42
C ASN A 81 -1.57 -12.83 -28.97
N MET A 82 -1.25 -12.20 -27.83
CA MET A 82 -2.06 -11.12 -27.26
C MET A 82 -2.09 -9.85 -28.10
N ARG A 83 -0.97 -9.52 -28.75
CA ARG A 83 -0.81 -8.30 -29.56
C ARG A 83 -1.88 -8.15 -30.64
N ASP A 84 -2.33 -9.27 -31.21
CA ASP A 84 -3.25 -9.28 -32.35
C ASP A 84 -4.72 -9.42 -31.92
N LEU A 85 -4.99 -9.58 -30.61
CA LEU A 85 -6.35 -9.63 -30.05
C LEU A 85 -7.02 -8.24 -30.02
N LYS A 86 -8.35 -8.23 -30.08
CA LYS A 86 -9.15 -7.00 -29.99
C LYS A 86 -9.55 -6.70 -28.55
N GLY A 87 -9.73 -5.42 -28.26
CA GLY A 87 -10.12 -4.95 -26.92
C GLY A 87 -8.97 -4.92 -25.93
N PRO A 88 -9.21 -4.39 -24.72
CA PRO A 88 -8.19 -4.26 -23.69
C PRO A 88 -7.76 -5.63 -23.16
N GLN A 89 -6.45 -5.87 -23.13
CA GLN A 89 -5.86 -7.12 -22.68
C GLN A 89 -5.16 -6.93 -21.34
N PHE A 90 -5.24 -7.92 -20.45
CA PHE A 90 -4.58 -7.90 -19.15
C PHE A 90 -3.73 -9.16 -18.97
N LEU A 91 -2.40 -9.03 -19.01
CA LEU A 91 -1.48 -10.13 -18.73
C LEU A 91 -1.00 -10.06 -17.27
N HIS A 92 -1.35 -11.05 -16.47
CA HIS A 92 -0.86 -11.20 -15.11
C HIS A 92 0.42 -12.06 -15.10
N ILE A 93 1.56 -11.41 -14.81
CA ILE A 93 2.87 -12.07 -14.68
C ILE A 93 3.28 -12.20 -13.21
N MET A 94 3.83 -13.36 -12.84
CA MET A 94 4.38 -13.63 -11.51
C MET A 94 5.89 -13.53 -11.55
N THR A 95 6.47 -12.61 -10.75
CA THR A 95 7.93 -12.41 -10.68
C THR A 95 8.44 -12.58 -9.26
N LYS A 96 9.77 -12.67 -9.12
CA LYS A 96 10.47 -12.74 -7.84
C LYS A 96 11.26 -11.44 -7.68
N LYS A 97 10.91 -10.64 -6.67
CA LYS A 97 11.63 -9.39 -6.38
C LYS A 97 13.09 -9.72 -6.05
N GLY A 98 14.03 -9.00 -6.68
CA GLY A 98 15.46 -9.27 -6.56
C GLY A 98 15.99 -10.43 -7.41
N ARG A 99 15.20 -11.01 -8.33
CA ARG A 99 15.60 -12.17 -9.14
C ARG A 99 17.01 -12.00 -9.74
N GLY A 100 17.83 -13.03 -9.57
CA GLY A 100 19.19 -13.06 -10.12
C GLY A 100 20.25 -12.51 -9.17
N TYR A 101 19.85 -12.00 -8.00
CA TYR A 101 20.78 -11.58 -6.95
C TYR A 101 20.32 -12.10 -5.58
N GLU A 102 20.95 -13.18 -5.10
CA GLU A 102 20.52 -13.95 -3.92
C GLU A 102 20.27 -13.09 -2.67
N PRO A 103 21.11 -12.08 -2.32
CA PRO A 103 20.84 -11.21 -1.18
C PRO A 103 19.52 -10.41 -1.32
N ALA A 104 19.23 -9.89 -2.52
CA ALA A 104 17.98 -9.17 -2.77
C ALA A 104 16.76 -10.10 -2.88
N GLU A 105 16.95 -11.34 -3.34
CA GLU A 105 15.89 -12.35 -3.31
C GLU A 105 15.50 -12.75 -1.87
N LYS A 106 16.47 -12.78 -0.94
CA LYS A 106 16.25 -13.10 0.47
C LYS A 106 15.69 -11.93 1.28
N ASP A 107 16.14 -10.71 0.99
CA ASP A 107 15.67 -9.49 1.67
C ASP A 107 15.22 -8.39 0.66
N PRO A 108 14.08 -8.60 -0.02
CA PRO A 108 13.60 -7.68 -1.05
C PRO A 108 13.10 -6.33 -0.50
N ILE A 109 12.97 -6.20 0.83
CA ILE A 109 12.57 -4.95 1.49
C ILE A 109 13.79 -4.05 1.62
N THR A 110 14.86 -4.56 2.23
CA THR A 110 16.11 -3.80 2.38
C THR A 110 16.75 -3.50 1.02
N PHE A 111 16.68 -4.43 0.08
CA PHE A 111 17.22 -4.24 -1.27
C PHE A 111 16.29 -3.48 -2.23
N HIS A 112 15.17 -2.92 -1.75
CA HIS A 112 14.24 -2.18 -2.62
C HIS A 112 14.84 -0.88 -3.17
N ALA A 113 15.62 -0.19 -2.35
CA ALA A 113 16.36 1.01 -2.71
C ALA A 113 17.66 1.00 -1.88
N VAL A 114 18.79 0.91 -2.58
CA VAL A 114 20.11 0.73 -1.95
C VAL A 114 21.07 1.81 -2.43
N PRO A 115 21.97 2.32 -1.56
CA PRO A 115 23.02 3.22 -2.01
C PRO A 115 23.95 2.48 -2.96
N LYS A 116 24.83 3.21 -3.65
CA LYS A 116 25.90 2.59 -4.44
C LYS A 116 26.70 1.62 -3.55
N PHE A 117 26.79 0.37 -3.98
CA PHE A 117 27.46 -0.70 -3.27
C PHE A 117 28.12 -1.65 -4.27
N ASP A 118 29.01 -2.52 -3.79
CA ASP A 118 29.62 -3.57 -4.60
C ASP A 118 28.73 -4.82 -4.60
N PRO A 119 28.12 -5.19 -5.76
CA PRO A 119 27.26 -6.37 -5.84
C PRO A 119 27.98 -7.68 -5.53
N SER A 120 29.30 -7.75 -5.74
CA SER A 120 30.07 -8.97 -5.45
C SER A 120 30.20 -9.25 -3.96
N SER A 121 30.11 -8.21 -3.13
CA SER A 121 30.24 -8.31 -1.67
C SER A 121 29.04 -8.92 -0.97
N GLY A 122 27.87 -8.95 -1.64
CA GLY A 122 26.62 -9.42 -1.04
C GLY A 122 26.03 -8.49 0.04
N CYS A 123 26.77 -7.46 0.45
CA CYS A 123 26.48 -6.66 1.64
C CYS A 123 26.23 -5.19 1.27
N LEU A 124 25.27 -4.57 1.95
CA LEU A 124 25.10 -3.12 1.86
C LEU A 124 26.14 -2.40 2.72
N PRO A 125 26.55 -1.18 2.32
CA PRO A 125 27.44 -0.36 3.13
C PRO A 125 26.80 -0.14 4.50
N LYS A 126 27.56 -0.38 5.58
CA LYS A 126 27.09 0.00 6.90
C LYS A 126 26.99 1.52 6.98
N SER A 127 25.89 2.01 7.57
CA SER A 127 25.78 3.42 7.93
C SER A 127 26.96 3.81 8.83
N SER A 128 27.66 4.89 8.50
CA SER A 128 28.90 5.32 9.15
C SER A 128 28.70 5.97 10.53
N GLY A 129 27.63 5.64 11.25
CA GLY A 129 27.36 6.19 12.59
C GLY A 129 27.01 7.68 12.60
N GLY A 130 26.33 8.16 11.55
CA GLY A 130 25.87 9.56 11.46
C GLY A 130 24.69 9.90 12.37
N LEU A 131 24.29 11.18 12.34
CA LEU A 131 23.09 11.67 13.01
C LEU A 131 21.84 10.88 12.58
N PRO A 132 20.83 10.73 13.45
CA PRO A 132 19.59 10.07 13.08
C PRO A 132 18.89 10.83 11.94
N SER A 133 18.26 10.08 11.03
CA SER A 133 17.41 10.69 10.00
C SER A 133 16.14 11.29 10.62
N TYR A 134 15.54 12.27 9.95
CA TYR A 134 14.24 12.80 10.37
C TYR A 134 13.16 11.71 10.48
N SER A 135 13.18 10.70 9.61
CA SER A 135 12.27 9.55 9.72
C SER A 135 12.49 8.75 11.01
N LYS A 136 13.74 8.59 11.45
CA LYS A 136 14.06 7.91 12.72
C LYS A 136 13.53 8.72 13.90
N ILE A 137 13.77 10.03 13.89
CA ILE A 137 13.26 10.95 14.92
C ILE A 137 11.73 10.91 14.98
N PHE A 138 11.06 11.00 13.83
CA PHE A 138 9.60 10.91 13.74
C PHE A 138 9.06 9.57 14.25
N GLY A 139 9.68 8.45 13.84
CA GLY A 139 9.27 7.11 14.27
C GLY A 139 9.41 6.90 15.78
N ASP A 140 10.48 7.41 16.38
CA ASP A 140 10.71 7.37 17.83
C ASP A 140 9.65 8.19 18.56
N TRP A 141 9.43 9.44 18.14
CA TRP A 141 8.39 10.31 18.69
C TRP A 141 7.00 9.69 18.58
N LEU A 142 6.68 9.06 17.45
CA LEU A 142 5.40 8.42 17.21
C LEU A 142 5.19 7.27 18.20
N CYS A 143 6.22 6.45 18.46
CA CYS A 143 6.17 5.38 19.44
C CYS A 143 6.00 5.92 20.87
N GLU A 144 6.78 6.92 21.25
CA GLU A 144 6.73 7.54 22.58
C GLU A 144 5.39 8.21 22.86
N THR A 145 4.82 8.87 21.86
CA THR A 145 3.54 9.57 21.96
C THR A 145 2.40 8.57 22.06
N ALA A 146 2.41 7.53 21.23
CA ALA A 146 1.35 6.52 21.26
C ALA A 146 1.36 5.69 22.55
N ALA A 147 2.52 5.52 23.20
CA ALA A 147 2.60 4.90 24.52
C ALA A 147 1.81 5.68 25.60
N LYS A 148 1.57 6.98 25.39
CA LYS A 148 0.89 7.89 26.33
C LYS A 148 -0.52 8.27 25.88
N ASP A 149 -0.79 8.28 24.56
CA ASP A 149 -2.07 8.68 24.00
C ASP A 149 -2.72 7.52 23.22
N ASN A 150 -3.80 6.96 23.78
CA ASN A 150 -4.52 5.85 23.14
C ASN A 150 -5.31 6.27 21.88
N LYS A 151 -5.49 7.57 21.64
CA LYS A 151 -6.23 8.09 20.48
C LYS A 151 -5.35 8.30 19.25
N LEU A 152 -4.02 8.20 19.38
CA LEU A 152 -3.11 8.34 18.25
C LEU A 152 -3.33 7.21 17.25
N MET A 153 -3.52 7.56 15.98
CA MET A 153 -3.60 6.61 14.87
C MET A 153 -2.61 7.03 13.80
N ALA A 154 -1.75 6.13 13.32
CA ALA A 154 -0.76 6.46 12.31
C ALA A 154 -1.05 5.77 10.99
N ILE A 155 -1.03 6.53 9.90
CA ILE A 155 -1.42 6.11 8.55
C ILE A 155 -0.25 6.35 7.62
N THR A 156 0.05 5.40 6.73
CA THR A 156 1.01 5.58 5.64
C THR A 156 0.50 4.97 4.34
N PRO A 157 0.69 5.66 3.19
CA PRO A 157 0.40 5.09 1.88
C PRO A 157 1.59 4.26 1.39
N ALA A 158 1.71 3.01 1.85
CA ALA A 158 2.77 2.05 1.49
C ALA A 158 4.23 2.44 1.85
N MET A 159 4.47 3.54 2.57
CA MET A 159 5.81 4.05 2.87
C MET A 159 6.27 3.77 4.31
N ARG A 160 5.99 2.56 4.83
CA ARG A 160 6.30 2.15 6.21
C ARG A 160 7.77 2.32 6.59
N GLU A 161 8.68 1.73 5.81
CA GLU A 161 10.12 1.80 6.03
C GLU A 161 10.63 3.21 5.79
N GLY A 162 10.22 3.80 4.67
CA GLY A 162 10.64 5.13 4.24
C GLY A 162 10.29 6.23 5.24
N SER A 163 9.16 6.10 5.94
CA SER A 163 8.69 7.07 6.95
C SER A 163 9.07 6.69 8.39
N GLY A 164 9.95 5.69 8.58
CA GLY A 164 10.44 5.32 9.91
C GLY A 164 9.42 4.61 10.82
N MET A 165 8.36 4.03 10.26
CA MET A 165 7.24 3.47 11.03
C MET A 165 7.34 1.97 11.33
N VAL A 166 8.48 1.33 11.05
CA VAL A 166 8.66 -0.12 11.23
C VAL A 166 8.43 -0.52 12.68
N GLU A 167 9.09 0.17 13.62
CA GLU A 167 8.95 -0.11 15.05
C GLU A 167 7.54 0.18 15.55
N PHE A 168 6.98 1.34 15.17
CA PHE A 168 5.61 1.71 15.51
C PHE A 168 4.61 0.63 15.09
N SER A 169 4.69 0.16 13.84
CA SER A 169 3.78 -0.87 13.31
C SER A 169 3.86 -2.20 14.05
N ARG A 170 5.00 -2.50 14.70
CA ARG A 170 5.21 -3.71 15.50
C ARG A 170 4.69 -3.55 16.92
N LYS A 171 4.93 -2.38 17.54
CA LYS A 171 4.51 -2.09 18.91
C LYS A 171 3.02 -1.78 19.03
N PHE A 172 2.45 -1.12 18.03
CA PHE A 172 1.06 -0.64 18.02
C PHE A 172 0.33 -1.06 16.74
N PRO A 173 0.21 -2.38 16.48
CA PRO A 173 -0.35 -2.90 15.24
C PRO A 173 -1.83 -2.54 15.05
N ASP A 174 -2.56 -2.31 16.13
CA ASP A 174 -3.96 -1.89 16.19
C ASP A 174 -4.16 -0.39 15.90
N ARG A 175 -3.07 0.39 15.86
CA ARG A 175 -3.08 1.84 15.63
C ARG A 175 -2.24 2.24 14.42
N TYR A 176 -1.82 1.27 13.62
CA TYR A 176 -1.05 1.44 12.39
C TYR A 176 -1.88 1.01 11.18
N PHE A 177 -1.97 1.88 10.18
CA PHE A 177 -2.71 1.61 8.95
C PHE A 177 -1.81 1.84 7.72
N ASP A 178 -1.62 0.78 6.94
CA ASP A 178 -1.00 0.83 5.61
C ASP A 178 -2.11 0.77 4.57
N VAL A 179 -2.38 1.87 3.89
CA VAL A 179 -3.50 1.97 2.92
C VAL A 179 -3.09 1.63 1.49
N ALA A 180 -1.95 0.95 1.31
CA ALA A 180 -1.32 0.75 0.01
C ALA A 180 -0.94 2.09 -0.66
N ILE A 181 -0.71 2.08 -1.98
CA ILE A 181 -0.36 3.29 -2.76
C ILE A 181 -1.65 4.07 -3.06
N ALA A 182 -2.27 4.62 -2.01
CA ALA A 182 -3.55 5.32 -2.09
C ALA A 182 -3.56 6.55 -1.15
N GLU A 183 -2.78 7.56 -1.51
CA GLU A 183 -2.59 8.80 -0.75
C GLU A 183 -3.90 9.56 -0.53
N GLN A 184 -4.77 9.61 -1.55
CA GLN A 184 -6.11 10.20 -1.43
C GLN A 184 -6.92 9.51 -0.34
N HIS A 185 -6.91 8.17 -0.35
CA HIS A 185 -7.58 7.39 0.68
C HIS A 185 -6.91 7.59 2.05
N ALA A 186 -5.58 7.68 2.14
CA ALA A 186 -4.87 7.92 3.39
C ALA A 186 -5.38 9.18 4.12
N VAL A 187 -5.51 10.30 3.38
CA VAL A 187 -5.95 11.58 3.93
C VAL A 187 -7.43 11.56 4.29
N THR A 188 -8.28 11.02 3.42
CA THR A 188 -9.73 10.92 3.69
C THR A 188 -10.02 9.96 4.84
N PHE A 189 -9.28 8.87 4.95
CA PHE A 189 -9.35 7.94 6.07
C PHE A 189 -8.96 8.61 7.39
N ALA A 190 -7.90 9.43 7.37
CA ALA A 190 -7.52 10.27 8.50
C ALA A 190 -8.66 11.23 8.89
N ALA A 191 -9.29 11.90 7.92
CA ALA A 191 -10.45 12.75 8.18
C ALA A 191 -11.57 11.98 8.91
N GLY A 192 -11.90 10.77 8.46
CA GLY A 192 -12.88 9.90 9.13
C GLY A 192 -12.50 9.53 10.56
N LEU A 193 -11.24 9.21 10.82
CA LEU A 193 -10.74 8.94 12.18
C LEU A 193 -10.82 10.19 13.08
N ALA A 194 -10.49 11.36 12.55
CA ALA A 194 -10.59 12.63 13.28
C ALA A 194 -12.04 12.93 13.67
N ILE A 195 -12.99 12.72 12.76
CA ILE A 195 -14.44 12.80 13.03
C ILE A 195 -14.85 11.80 14.14
N GLY A 196 -14.28 10.60 14.11
CA GLY A 196 -14.46 9.58 15.15
C GLY A 196 -13.80 9.90 16.50
N GLY A 197 -13.17 11.07 16.66
CA GLY A 197 -12.55 11.52 17.91
C GLY A 197 -11.14 10.99 18.16
N TYR A 198 -10.51 10.37 17.17
CA TYR A 198 -9.10 9.98 17.19
C TYR A 198 -8.18 11.13 16.78
N LYS A 199 -6.87 10.93 16.95
CA LYS A 199 -5.82 11.89 16.58
C LYS A 199 -4.95 11.28 15.47
N PRO A 200 -5.41 11.35 14.21
CA PRO A 200 -4.73 10.70 13.10
C PRO A 200 -3.49 11.49 12.66
N ILE A 201 -2.43 10.75 12.35
CA ILE A 201 -1.18 11.24 11.81
C ILE A 201 -0.97 10.57 10.45
N VAL A 202 -0.89 11.36 9.39
CA VAL A 202 -0.59 10.89 8.04
C VAL A 202 0.91 11.09 7.78
N ALA A 203 1.67 9.99 7.76
CA ALA A 203 3.07 9.98 7.39
C ALA A 203 3.21 9.78 5.88
N ILE A 204 3.65 10.81 5.17
CA ILE A 204 3.60 10.89 3.72
C ILE A 204 4.76 11.73 3.19
N TYR A 205 5.27 11.41 2.00
CA TYR A 205 6.31 12.24 1.39
C TYR A 205 5.69 13.49 0.76
N SER A 206 6.41 14.62 0.78
CA SER A 206 5.96 15.87 0.13
C SER A 206 5.52 15.61 -1.31
N THR A 207 6.33 14.90 -2.10
CA THR A 207 6.00 14.62 -3.50
C THR A 207 4.74 13.76 -3.70
N PHE A 208 4.42 12.87 -2.75
CA PHE A 208 3.24 12.01 -2.84
C PHE A 208 1.98 12.68 -2.28
N LEU A 209 2.15 13.61 -1.34
CA LEU A 209 1.06 14.41 -0.80
C LEU A 209 0.38 15.26 -1.90
N GLN A 210 1.08 15.59 -2.98
CA GLN A 210 0.49 16.21 -4.18
C GLN A 210 -0.74 15.45 -4.69
N ARG A 211 -0.74 14.11 -4.64
CA ARG A 211 -1.87 13.28 -5.09
C ARG A 211 -3.11 13.45 -4.21
N ALA A 212 -2.94 13.84 -2.94
CA ALA A 212 -4.01 14.01 -1.97
C ALA A 212 -4.37 15.48 -1.72
N TYR A 213 -3.95 16.40 -2.60
CA TYR A 213 -4.15 17.84 -2.44
C TYR A 213 -5.62 18.21 -2.19
N ASP A 214 -6.52 17.66 -3.00
CA ASP A 214 -7.96 17.88 -2.86
C ASP A 214 -8.50 17.34 -1.52
N GLN A 215 -8.03 16.18 -1.06
CA GLN A 215 -8.47 15.59 0.21
C GLN A 215 -7.98 16.41 1.41
N VAL A 216 -6.79 17.02 1.33
CA VAL A 216 -6.32 17.96 2.36
C VAL A 216 -7.21 19.21 2.38
N LEU A 217 -7.55 19.76 1.22
CA LEU A 217 -8.37 20.97 1.12
C LEU A 217 -9.82 20.70 1.52
N HIS A 218 -10.46 19.78 0.81
CA HIS A 218 -11.90 19.53 0.87
C HIS A 218 -12.28 18.71 2.10
N ASP A 219 -11.63 17.57 2.32
CA ASP A 219 -12.08 16.61 3.33
C ASP A 219 -11.55 16.97 4.73
N VAL A 220 -10.38 17.59 4.82
CA VAL A 220 -9.75 17.98 6.09
C VAL A 220 -9.98 19.45 6.43
N ALA A 221 -9.52 20.38 5.58
CA ALA A 221 -9.44 21.80 5.95
C ALA A 221 -10.79 22.50 6.05
N ILE A 222 -11.73 22.25 5.13
CA ILE A 222 -13.09 22.82 5.18
C ILE A 222 -13.79 22.47 6.51
N GLN A 223 -13.63 21.22 6.95
CA GLN A 223 -14.20 20.72 8.20
C GLN A 223 -13.36 21.07 9.44
N LYS A 224 -12.19 21.70 9.26
CA LYS A 224 -11.23 22.05 10.32
C LYS A 224 -10.82 20.85 11.17
N LEU A 225 -10.63 19.69 10.54
CA LEU A 225 -10.31 18.45 11.25
C LEU A 225 -8.85 18.45 11.76
N PRO A 226 -8.60 17.97 12.98
CA PRO A 226 -7.26 17.93 13.57
C PRO A 226 -6.43 16.75 13.04
N VAL A 227 -6.12 16.75 11.75
CA VAL A 227 -5.22 15.78 11.11
C VAL A 227 -3.80 16.34 11.10
N LEU A 228 -2.84 15.59 11.62
CA LEU A 228 -1.43 15.96 11.57
C LEU A 228 -0.77 15.32 10.35
N PHE A 229 -0.11 16.12 9.52
CA PHE A 229 0.67 15.64 8.38
C PHE A 229 2.16 15.63 8.74
N ALA A 230 2.74 14.43 8.82
CA ALA A 230 4.18 14.26 8.95
C ALA A 230 4.78 14.13 7.56
N ILE A 231 5.22 15.28 7.02
CA ILE A 231 5.70 15.42 5.65
C ILE A 231 7.21 15.11 5.59
N ASP A 232 7.56 13.92 5.16
CA ASP A 232 8.94 13.50 4.96
C ASP A 232 9.39 13.81 3.51
N ARG A 233 10.69 13.76 3.22
CA ARG A 233 11.26 14.06 1.87
C ARG A 233 10.79 15.43 1.31
N ALA A 234 10.59 16.40 2.19
CA ALA A 234 10.38 17.79 1.80
C ALA A 234 11.68 18.38 1.22
N GLY A 235 11.56 19.24 0.21
CA GLY A 235 12.69 19.81 -0.52
C GLY A 235 13.32 18.87 -1.55
N ILE A 236 14.64 19.00 -1.72
CA ILE A 236 15.39 18.28 -2.74
C ILE A 236 15.81 16.89 -2.25
N VAL A 237 15.45 15.84 -2.99
CA VAL A 237 15.69 14.44 -2.59
C VAL A 237 16.86 13.76 -3.31
N GLY A 238 17.51 14.46 -4.24
CA GLY A 238 18.71 13.98 -4.93
C GLY A 238 18.45 12.96 -6.03
N ALA A 239 18.90 11.72 -5.83
CA ALA A 239 19.05 10.71 -6.89
C ALA A 239 17.72 10.24 -7.53
N ASP A 240 16.60 10.38 -6.83
CA ASP A 240 15.28 10.00 -7.35
C ASP A 240 14.77 10.95 -8.46
N GLY A 241 15.50 12.03 -8.76
CA GLY A 241 15.27 12.87 -9.93
C GLY A 241 14.05 13.78 -9.82
N GLN A 242 13.63 14.39 -10.93
CA GLN A 242 12.60 15.44 -10.93
C GLN A 242 11.24 14.95 -10.40
N THR A 243 10.92 13.67 -10.57
CA THR A 243 9.63 13.09 -10.23
C THR A 243 9.38 12.95 -8.72
N HIS A 244 10.42 13.07 -7.90
CA HIS A 244 10.34 12.86 -6.44
C HIS A 244 10.68 14.10 -5.62
N GLN A 245 10.96 15.24 -6.28
CA GLN A 245 11.28 16.47 -5.56
C GLN A 245 10.06 16.93 -4.76
N GLY A 246 10.19 16.94 -3.43
CA GLY A 246 9.21 17.51 -2.51
C GLY A 246 9.27 19.03 -2.47
N ALA A 247 9.34 19.68 -3.63
CA ALA A 247 9.67 21.11 -3.73
C ALA A 247 8.46 22.05 -3.61
N PHE A 248 7.25 21.51 -3.46
CA PHE A 248 6.01 22.26 -3.69
C PHE A 248 5.07 22.32 -2.49
N ASP A 249 5.29 21.54 -1.42
CA ASP A 249 4.37 21.47 -0.27
C ASP A 249 4.18 22.81 0.43
N LEU A 250 5.25 23.60 0.59
CA LEU A 250 5.15 24.98 1.10
C LEU A 250 4.27 25.88 0.23
N SER A 251 4.21 25.63 -1.08
CA SER A 251 3.42 26.44 -2.01
C SER A 251 1.96 26.03 -2.00
N TYR A 252 1.68 24.73 -2.21
CA TYR A 252 0.30 24.27 -2.33
C TYR A 252 -0.41 24.17 -0.97
N LEU A 253 0.27 23.83 0.12
CA LEU A 253 -0.41 23.77 1.43
C LEU A 253 -0.75 25.16 1.97
N ARG A 254 0.03 26.18 1.61
CA ARG A 254 -0.12 27.54 2.13
C ARG A 254 -1.38 28.25 1.60
N CYS A 255 -1.88 27.89 0.42
CA CYS A 255 -3.12 28.48 -0.11
C CYS A 255 -4.39 27.82 0.45
N ILE A 256 -4.27 26.75 1.24
CA ILE A 256 -5.41 26.09 1.89
C ILE A 256 -5.73 26.83 3.21
N PRO A 257 -6.96 27.36 3.39
CA PRO A 257 -7.34 28.06 4.62
C PRO A 257 -7.24 27.18 5.86
N GLY A 258 -6.72 27.72 6.97
CA GLY A 258 -6.67 27.02 8.26
C GLY A 258 -5.52 26.03 8.43
N ASN A 259 -4.69 25.81 7.41
CA ASN A 259 -3.47 25.02 7.54
C ASN A 259 -2.39 25.83 8.27
N GLY A 260 -2.12 25.46 9.53
CA GLY A 260 -0.90 25.85 10.22
C GLY A 260 0.28 25.05 9.66
N HIS A 261 1.28 25.74 9.11
CA HIS A 261 2.51 25.10 8.67
C HIS A 261 3.58 25.29 9.75
N TYR A 262 4.23 24.21 10.16
CA TYR A 262 5.31 24.22 11.14
C TYR A 262 6.58 23.69 10.49
N ASP A 263 7.60 24.53 10.42
CA ASP A 263 8.95 24.16 9.99
C ASP A 263 9.79 23.96 11.26
N PRO A 264 10.34 22.77 11.53
CA PRO A 264 11.04 22.49 12.78
C PRO A 264 12.26 23.40 13.05
N GLU A 265 12.75 24.15 12.05
CA GLU A 265 13.83 25.11 12.18
C GLU A 265 13.42 26.59 12.00
N ARG A 266 12.13 26.89 11.78
CA ARG A 266 11.59 28.27 11.66
C ARG A 266 10.32 28.50 12.46
#